data_AF-M9PNF4-F1
#
_entry.id   AF-M9PNF4-F1
#
_cell.length_a   1.000
_cell.length_b   1.000
_cell.length_c   1.000
_cell.angle_alpha   90.00
_cell.angle_beta   90.00
_cell.angle_gamma   90.00
#
_symmetry.space_group_name_H-M   'P 1'
#
loop_
_entity.id
_entity.type
_entity.pdbx_description
1 polymer ?
#
loop_
_entity_poly.entity_id
_entity_poly.type
_entity_poly.pdbx_seq_one_letter_code
_entity_poly.pdbx_strand_id
1 'polypeptide(L)' 'VVGNTTSGTYSYSIQKSLAFAYVPIELSKVGQQVEVELLGRNYPASIIQEPLVLTEPTRNRLRKKSRKDKI' A
#
# COMPACT_ATOMS: atom_id res chain seq x y z
N VAL A 1 18.11 -0.87 11.90
CA VAL A 1 17.42 -1.02 10.60
C VAL A 1 16.64 -2.33 10.63
N VAL A 2 15.33 -2.32 10.38
CA VAL A 2 14.48 -3.53 10.44
C VAL A 2 14.21 -4.14 9.06
N GLY A 3 14.53 -3.44 7.98
CA GLY A 3 14.21 -3.87 6.62
C GLY A 3 14.69 -2.84 5.60
N ASN A 4 14.30 -3.01 4.33
CA ASN A 4 14.68 -2.10 3.24
C ASN A 4 13.54 -1.90 2.24
N THR A 5 13.48 -0.70 1.65
CA THR A 5 12.63 -0.42 0.49
C THR A 5 13.23 -1.06 -0.77
N THR A 6 12.38 -1.58 -1.64
CA THR A 6 12.78 -2.22 -2.91
C THR A 6 12.45 -1.37 -4.11
N SER A 7 11.30 -0.69 -4.07
CA SER A 7 10.85 0.24 -5.10
C SER A 7 9.99 1.32 -4.47
N GLY A 8 9.92 2.48 -5.11
CA GLY A 8 9.13 3.61 -4.62
C GLY A 8 8.74 4.57 -5.72
N THR A 9 7.63 5.27 -5.51
CA THR A 9 7.10 6.29 -6.42
C THR A 9 6.30 7.33 -5.65
N TYR A 10 6.01 8.46 -6.28
CA TYR A 10 5.05 9.42 -5.76
C TYR A 10 3.66 9.11 -6.29
N SER A 11 2.71 8.87 -5.39
CA SER A 11 1.32 8.62 -5.77
C SER A 11 0.56 9.93 -5.88
N TYR A 12 0.24 10.32 -7.11
CA TYR A 12 -0.52 11.54 -7.39
C TYR A 12 -1.98 11.50 -6.91
N SER A 13 -2.56 10.31 -6.74
CA SER A 13 -3.95 10.17 -6.28
C SER A 13 -4.13 10.49 -4.78
N ILE A 14 -3.12 10.16 -3.96
CA ILE A 14 -3.13 10.41 -2.50
C ILE A 14 -2.16 11.51 -2.07
N GLN A 15 -1.43 12.11 -3.03
CA GLN A 15 -0.43 13.16 -2.82
C GLN A 15 0.67 12.78 -1.82
N LYS A 16 1.08 11.51 -1.80
CA LYS A 16 2.09 10.96 -0.88
C LYS A 16 3.00 9.96 -1.59
N SER A 17 4.20 9.77 -1.05
CA SER A 17 5.12 8.73 -1.49
C SER A 17 4.60 7.34 -1.12
N LEU A 18 4.85 6.38 -2.00
CA LEU A 18 4.48 4.98 -1.86
C LEU A 18 5.72 4.13 -2.14
N ALA A 19 5.98 3.13 -1.31
CA ALA A 19 7.12 2.23 -1.48
C ALA A 19 6.73 0.79 -1.14
N PHE A 20 7.38 -0.15 -1.82
CA PHE A 20 7.45 -1.54 -1.38
C PHE A 20 8.68 -1.73 -0.50
N ALA A 21 8.55 -2.54 0.53
CA ALA A 21 9.62 -2.83 1.46
C ALA A 21 9.49 -4.25 2.02
N TYR A 22 10.64 -4.86 2.33
CA TYR A 22 10.68 -6.06 3.15
C TYR A 22 10.81 -5.66 4.62
N VAL A 23 9.99 -6.26 5.48
CA VAL A 23 9.99 -6.09 6.93
C VAL A 23 9.75 -7.44 7.61
N PRO A 24 10.15 -7.62 8.89
CA PRO A 24 9.81 -8.81 9.66
C PRO A 24 8.30 -9.00 9.75
N ILE A 25 7.85 -10.26 9.75
CA ILE A 25 6.42 -10.63 9.75
C ILE A 25 5.69 -10.01 10.95
N GLU A 26 6.35 -9.91 12.10
CA GLU A 26 5.80 -9.29 13.31
C GLU A 26 5.40 -7.83 13.11
N LEU A 27 6.10 -7.13 12.20
CA LEU A 27 5.90 -5.72 11.85
C LEU A 27 5.14 -5.55 10.53
N SER A 28 4.72 -6.62 9.85
CA SER A 28 4.10 -6.52 8.51
C SER A 28 2.57 -6.29 8.56
N LYS A 29 2.02 -5.97 9.74
CA LYS A 29 0.57 -5.78 9.91
C LYS A 29 0.11 -4.46 9.29
N VAL A 30 -1.05 -4.48 8.65
CA VAL A 30 -1.70 -3.26 8.14
C VAL A 30 -1.95 -2.28 9.29
N GLY A 31 -1.61 -1.01 9.07
CA GLY A 31 -1.67 0.05 10.07
C GLY A 31 -0.41 0.19 10.93
N GLN A 32 0.54 -0.75 10.87
CA GLN A 32 1.81 -0.64 11.57
C GLN A 32 2.59 0.60 11.12
N GLN A 33 3.07 1.36 12.08
CA GLN A 33 3.92 2.53 11.84
C GLN A 33 5.39 2.09 11.75
N VAL A 34 6.09 2.63 10.76
CA VAL A 34 7.52 2.45 10.52
C VAL A 34 8.11 3.78 10.06
N GLU A 35 9.43 3.87 10.02
CA GLU A 35 10.12 5.04 9.48
C GLU A 35 10.94 4.63 8.27
N VAL A 36 10.96 5.50 7.26
CA VAL A 36 11.78 5.34 6.06
C VAL A 36 12.82 6.45 6.03
N GLU A 37 14.08 6.05 6.00
CA GLU A 37 15.20 6.98 5.86
C GLU A 37 15.31 7.45 4.40
N LEU A 38 15.24 8.76 4.18
CA LEU A 38 15.48 9.41 2.89
C LEU A 38 16.45 10.57 3.12
N LEU A 39 17.63 10.50 2.50
CA LEU A 39 18.68 11.53 2.58
C LEU A 39 19.06 11.90 4.04
N GLY A 40 19.20 10.89 4.90
CA GLY A 40 19.57 11.07 6.31
C GLY A 40 18.45 11.61 7.21
N ARG A 41 17.20 11.64 6.72
CA ARG A 41 16.03 12.01 7.52
C ARG A 41 15.04 10.86 7.54
N ASN A 42 14.50 10.56 8.72
CA ASN A 42 13.45 9.56 8.89
C ASN A 42 12.08 10.19 8.66
N TYR A 43 11.31 9.59 7.74
CA TYR A 43 9.95 9.97 7.45
C TYR A 43 8.98 8.90 7.96
N PRO A 44 7.90 9.28 8.67
CA PRO A 44 6.92 8.31 9.13
C PRO A 44 6.17 7.70 7.94
N ALA A 45 5.99 6.39 7.99
CA ALA A 45 5.27 5.60 7.01
C ALA A 45 4.37 4.58 7.70
N SER A 46 3.30 4.19 7.03
CA SER A 46 2.32 3.24 7.54
C SER A 46 2.12 2.12 6.54
N ILE A 47 2.09 0.88 7.01
CA ILE A 47 1.76 -0.25 6.15
C ILE A 47 0.28 -0.18 5.77
N ILE A 48 0.00 -0.17 4.47
CA ILE A 48 -1.37 -0.13 3.94
C ILE A 48 -1.81 -1.50 3.45
N GLN A 49 -3.12 -1.70 3.34
CA GLN A 49 -3.66 -2.85 2.63
C GLN A 49 -3.45 -2.65 1.13
N GLU A 50 -2.83 -3.64 0.49
CA GLU A 50 -2.67 -3.65 -0.96
C GLU A 50 -3.90 -4.24 -1.68
N PRO A 51 -4.16 -3.83 -2.95
CA PRO A 51 -3.50 -2.74 -3.68
C PRO A 51 -4.08 -1.37 -3.32
N LEU A 52 -3.29 -0.29 -3.47
CA LEU A 52 -3.79 1.08 -3.23
C LEU A 52 -4.98 1.44 -4.14
N VAL A 53 -4.93 1.01 -5.40
CA VAL A 53 -6.01 1.23 -6.38
C VAL A 53 -6.38 -0.10 -7.01
N LEU A 54 -7.69 -0.40 -7.02
CA LEU A 54 -8.21 -1.58 -7.70
C LEU A 54 -8.06 -1.46 -9.21
N THR A 55 -7.57 -2.52 -9.84
CA THR A 55 -7.47 -2.62 -11.29
C THR A 55 -8.84 -2.66 -11.96
N GLU A 56 -8.89 -2.24 -13.22
CA GLU A 56 -10.14 -2.20 -14.01
C GLU A 56 -10.88 -3.55 -14.05
N PRO A 57 -10.21 -4.70 -14.31
CA PRO A 57 -10.89 -5.99 -14.33
C PRO A 57 -11.48 -6.37 -12.96
N THR A 58 -10.76 -6.06 -11.88
CA THR A 58 -11.21 -6.32 -10.51
C THR A 58 -12.48 -5.52 -10.20
N ARG A 59 -12.48 -4.23 -10.54
CA ARG A 59 -13.65 -3.35 -10.36
C ARG A 59 -14.85 -3.84 -11.17
N ASN A 60 -14.65 -4.23 -12.43
CA ASN A 60 -15.72 -4.74 -13.28
C ASN A 60 -16.35 -6.02 -12.74
N ARG A 61 -15.52 -6.95 -12.26
CA ARG A 61 -16.01 -8.19 -11.64
C ARG A 61 -16.86 -7.91 -10.40
N LEU A 62 -16.41 -6.99 -9.53
CA LEU A 62 -17.17 -6.59 -8.33
C LEU A 62 -18.52 -5.95 -8.70
N ARG A 63 -18.55 -5.09 -9.72
CA ARG A 63 -19.79 -4.48 -10.24
C ARG A 63 -20.74 -5.51 -10.86
N LYS A 64 -20.23 -6.52 -11.57
CA LYS A 64 -21.05 -7.59 -12.14
C LYS A 64 -21.64 -8.48 -11.06
N LYS A 65 -20.85 -8.83 -10.03
CA LYS A 65 -21.31 -9.61 -8.88
C LYS A 65 -22.43 -8.88 -8.12
N SER A 66 -22.23 -7.61 -7.77
CA SER A 66 -23.24 -6.83 -7.03
C SER A 66 -24.56 -6.64 -7.77
N ARG A 67 -24.56 -6.68 -9.11
CA ARG A 67 -25.78 -6.68 -9.92
C ARG A 67 -26.52 -8.02 -9.89
N LYS A 68 -25.78 -9.14 -9.86
CA LYS A 68 -26.36 -10.49 -9.79
C LYS A 68 -26.98 -10.76 -8.42
N ASP A 69 -26.33 -10.31 -7.35
CA ASP A 69 -26.81 -10.52 -5.97
C ASP A 69 -28.08 -9.70 -5.63
N LYS A 70 -28.47 -8.75 -6.51
CA LYS A 70 -29.68 -7.91 -6.38
C LYS A 70 -30.88 -8.41 -7.20
N ILE A 71 -30.68 -9.45 -8.00
CA ILE A 71 -31.72 -10.12 -8.81
C ILE A 71 -32.08 -11.43 -8.11
#